data_AF-A0A2N0HE07-F1
#
_entry.id   AF-A0A2N0HE07-F1
#
_cell.length_a   1.000
_cell.length_b   1.000
_cell.length_c   1.000
_cell.angle_alpha   90.00
_cell.angle_beta   90.00
_cell.angle_gamma   90.00
#
_symmetry.space_group_name_H-M   'P 1'
#
loop_
_entity.id
_entity.type
_entity.pdbx_description
1 polymer ?
#
loop_
_entity_poly.entity_id
_entity_poly.type
_entity_poly.pdbx_seq_one_letter_code
_entity_poly.pdbx_strand_id
1 'polypeptide(L)'
;MIASYQKNLFKDFFSWFSELTDLAQNTEDNSSLPKLELLLHTGNSIRGSIIQSRKTANEHLLMILEIPDSYSKSDITLVSSSQVVAITLVEPSHYLKFFAAPENTVIVGSLELKRAVKNTEAELEKIVGEKIQFLLNVDAFPESSRSDILRTINFLPAIFETLTADELGRKIVRSTIKNIQITVATTNVITLKEQTLHLEILSPLSILEAKEKERIKTAIENLL
;
A
#
# COMPACT_ATOMS: atom_id res chain seq x y z
N MET A 1 1.47 -23.15 -9.16
CA MET A 1 0.94 -22.68 -7.86
C MET A 1 -0.57 -22.87 -7.70
N ILE A 2 -1.37 -22.87 -8.78
CA ILE A 2 -2.85 -23.04 -8.74
C ILE A 2 -3.30 -24.48 -8.36
N ALA A 3 -2.52 -25.52 -8.72
CA ALA A 3 -2.92 -26.91 -8.53
C ALA A 3 -2.99 -27.39 -7.06
N SER A 4 -2.29 -26.74 -6.12
CA SER A 4 -2.32 -27.12 -4.70
C SER A 4 -3.57 -26.62 -3.97
N TYR A 5 -4.16 -25.52 -4.41
CA TYR A 5 -5.38 -24.96 -3.79
C TYR A 5 -6.62 -25.80 -4.09
N GLN A 6 -6.70 -26.42 -5.28
CA GLN A 6 -7.85 -27.24 -5.68
C GLN A 6 -8.06 -28.48 -4.81
N LYS A 7 -7.00 -29.01 -4.20
CA LYS A 7 -7.08 -30.20 -3.32
C LYS A 7 -7.78 -29.92 -1.98
N ASN A 8 -7.86 -28.64 -1.58
CA ASN A 8 -8.41 -28.21 -0.29
C ASN A 8 -9.77 -27.49 -0.43
N LEU A 9 -10.29 -27.30 -1.65
CA LEU A 9 -11.57 -26.60 -1.90
C LEU A 9 -12.82 -27.34 -1.39
N PHE A 10 -12.69 -28.64 -1.05
CA PHE A 10 -13.79 -29.47 -0.55
C PHE A 10 -13.81 -29.64 0.97
N LYS A 11 -12.99 -28.89 1.71
CA LYS A 11 -13.00 -28.90 3.18
C LYS A 11 -14.22 -28.17 3.71
N ASP A 12 -14.86 -28.72 4.73
CA ASP A 12 -15.89 -28.01 5.48
C ASP A 12 -15.29 -26.82 6.24
N PHE A 13 -16.13 -25.87 6.64
CA PHE A 13 -15.67 -24.69 7.38
C PHE A 13 -14.94 -25.06 8.68
N PHE A 14 -15.37 -26.13 9.34
CA PHE A 14 -14.73 -26.61 10.57
C PHE A 14 -13.26 -26.98 10.36
N SER A 15 -12.96 -27.70 9.28
CA SER A 15 -11.58 -28.07 8.94
C SER A 15 -10.74 -26.83 8.66
N TRP A 16 -11.29 -25.83 7.96
CA TRP A 16 -10.63 -24.55 7.72
C TRP A 16 -10.34 -23.80 9.02
N PHE A 17 -11.29 -23.73 9.94
CA PHE A 17 -11.10 -23.04 11.22
C PHE A 17 -10.04 -23.70 12.08
N SER A 18 -9.98 -25.03 12.11
CA SER A 18 -8.92 -25.77 12.80
C SER A 18 -7.55 -25.47 12.20
N GLU A 19 -7.39 -25.55 10.87
CA GLU A 19 -6.11 -25.26 10.21
C GLU A 19 -5.62 -23.83 10.44
N LEU A 20 -6.53 -22.85 10.39
CA LEU A 20 -6.20 -21.45 10.64
C LEU A 20 -5.84 -21.20 12.11
N THR A 21 -6.50 -21.89 13.04
CA THR A 21 -6.18 -21.83 14.47
C THR A 21 -4.81 -22.45 14.75
N ASP A 22 -4.54 -23.63 14.20
CA ASP A 22 -3.26 -24.33 14.37
C ASP A 22 -2.11 -23.48 13.80
N LEU A 23 -2.33 -22.83 12.66
CA LEU A 23 -1.37 -21.88 12.10
C LEU A 23 -1.12 -20.71 13.04
N ALA A 24 -2.17 -20.14 13.64
CA ALA A 24 -2.05 -19.03 14.57
C ALA A 24 -1.26 -19.39 15.82
N GLN A 25 -1.48 -20.57 16.39
CA GLN A 25 -0.77 -21.04 17.59
C GLN A 25 0.72 -21.28 17.34
N ASN A 26 1.12 -21.59 16.11
CA ASN A 26 2.50 -21.86 15.73
C ASN A 26 3.24 -20.63 15.17
N THR A 27 2.60 -19.46 15.17
CA THR A 27 3.14 -18.23 14.60
C THR A 27 3.36 -17.18 15.70
N GLU A 28 4.59 -16.70 15.85
CA GLU A 28 4.91 -15.69 16.88
C GLU A 28 4.38 -14.29 16.54
N ASP A 29 4.26 -13.97 15.25
CA ASP A 29 3.81 -12.66 14.77
C ASP A 29 2.45 -12.74 14.05
N ASN A 30 1.42 -12.16 14.68
CA ASN A 30 0.06 -12.06 14.17
C ASN A 30 -0.05 -11.30 12.83
N SER A 31 0.94 -10.47 12.47
CA SER A 31 0.97 -9.76 11.20
C SER A 31 1.03 -10.71 10.00
N SER A 32 1.67 -11.87 10.19
CA SER A 32 1.89 -12.89 9.16
C SER A 32 0.73 -13.86 8.98
N LEU A 33 -0.29 -13.80 9.86
CA LEU A 33 -1.47 -14.65 9.76
C LEU A 33 -2.32 -14.30 8.54
N PRO A 34 -2.95 -15.30 7.90
CA PRO A 34 -3.89 -15.08 6.81
C PRO A 34 -4.96 -14.06 7.20
N LYS A 35 -5.16 -13.07 6.33
CA LYS A 35 -6.26 -12.12 6.45
C LYS A 35 -7.45 -12.66 5.67
N LEU A 36 -8.62 -12.60 6.31
CA LEU A 36 -9.84 -13.20 5.81
C LEU A 36 -11.06 -12.34 6.13
N GLU A 37 -12.08 -12.49 5.31
CA GLU A 37 -13.41 -11.92 5.52
C GLU A 37 -14.40 -13.05 5.78
N LEU A 38 -15.10 -12.94 6.91
CA LEU A 38 -16.15 -13.87 7.31
C LEU A 38 -17.49 -13.21 7.09
N LEU A 39 -18.31 -13.76 6.21
CA LEU A 39 -19.70 -13.34 6.06
C LEU A 39 -20.54 -14.11 7.07
N LEU A 40 -21.33 -13.38 7.86
CA LEU A 40 -22.26 -13.96 8.81
C LEU A 40 -23.64 -14.12 8.19
N HIS A 41 -24.43 -15.05 8.73
CA HIS A 41 -25.84 -15.25 8.33
C HIS A 41 -26.71 -14.00 8.54
N THR A 42 -26.27 -13.06 9.38
CA THR A 42 -26.93 -11.76 9.59
C THR A 42 -26.69 -10.78 8.43
N GLY A 43 -25.81 -11.10 7.48
CA GLY A 43 -25.36 -10.21 6.42
C GLY A 43 -24.17 -9.34 6.80
N ASN A 44 -23.75 -9.35 8.08
CA ASN A 44 -22.56 -8.61 8.52
C ASN A 44 -21.28 -9.35 8.12
N SER A 45 -20.21 -8.58 7.86
CA SER A 45 -18.88 -9.12 7.60
C SER A 45 -17.91 -8.79 8.73
N ILE A 46 -17.14 -9.77 9.19
CA ILE A 46 -15.99 -9.55 10.09
C ILE A 46 -14.71 -9.74 9.30
N ARG A 47 -13.76 -8.81 9.43
CA ARG A 47 -12.48 -8.83 8.71
C ARG A 47 -11.34 -8.94 9.70
N GLY A 48 -10.47 -9.92 9.53
CA GLY A 48 -9.50 -10.22 10.56
C GLY A 48 -8.59 -11.40 10.26
N SER A 49 -7.93 -11.86 11.31
CA SER A 49 -7.28 -13.17 11.38
C SER A 49 -7.94 -13.98 12.49
N ILE A 50 -8.23 -15.26 12.22
CA ILE A 50 -8.60 -16.19 13.29
C ILE A 50 -7.34 -16.45 14.10
N ILE A 51 -7.37 -16.11 15.39
CA ILE A 51 -6.23 -16.26 16.30
C ILE A 51 -6.41 -17.41 17.29
N GLN A 52 -7.65 -17.80 17.55
CA GLN A 52 -7.97 -18.93 18.41
C GLN A 52 -9.35 -19.51 18.09
N SER A 53 -9.57 -20.77 18.43
CA SER A 53 -10.91 -21.36 18.48
C SER A 53 -11.11 -22.17 19.76
N ARG A 54 -12.36 -22.25 20.22
CA ARG A 54 -12.78 -23.08 21.35
C ARG A 54 -13.94 -23.95 20.92
N LYS A 55 -13.73 -25.26 20.90
CA LYS A 55 -14.77 -26.25 20.60
C LYS A 55 -15.22 -26.96 21.88
N THR A 56 -16.52 -26.95 22.12
CA THR A 56 -17.22 -27.75 23.13
C THR A 56 -18.18 -28.72 22.45
N ALA A 57 -18.89 -29.54 23.21
CA ALA A 57 -19.88 -30.47 22.66
C ALA A 57 -21.03 -29.77 21.91
N ASN A 58 -21.38 -28.55 22.31
CA ASN A 58 -22.57 -27.84 21.79
C ASN A 58 -22.23 -26.57 21.01
N GLU A 59 -20.99 -26.09 21.08
CA GLU A 59 -20.61 -24.80 20.54
C GLU A 59 -19.16 -24.81 20.03
N HIS A 60 -18.93 -24.15 18.90
CA HIS A 60 -17.59 -23.88 18.40
C HIS A 60 -17.42 -22.39 18.12
N LEU A 61 -16.66 -21.74 18.99
CA LEU A 61 -16.38 -20.30 18.96
C LEU A 61 -15.04 -20.02 18.30
N LEU A 62 -15.02 -18.97 17.48
CA LEU A 62 -13.82 -18.43 16.84
C LEU A 62 -13.50 -17.09 17.50
N MET A 63 -12.21 -16.87 17.75
CA MET A 63 -11.66 -15.60 18.18
C MET A 63 -10.95 -14.97 16.99
N ILE A 64 -11.41 -13.79 16.61
CA ILE A 64 -10.93 -13.05 15.45
C ILE A 64 -10.25 -11.80 15.97
N LEU A 65 -8.97 -11.65 15.63
CA LEU A 65 -8.30 -10.37 15.74
C LEU A 65 -8.74 -9.53 14.55
N GLU A 66 -9.57 -8.53 14.79
CA GLU A 66 -10.07 -7.68 13.73
C GLU A 66 -8.98 -6.79 13.17
N ILE A 67 -9.06 -6.58 11.86
CA ILE A 67 -8.30 -5.53 11.22
C ILE A 67 -8.90 -4.21 11.68
N PRO A 68 -8.11 -3.32 12.31
CA PRO A 68 -8.62 -2.03 12.77
C PRO A 68 -9.16 -1.25 11.57
N ASP A 69 -10.36 -0.73 11.71
CA ASP A 69 -10.88 0.30 10.81
C ASP A 69 -10.41 1.67 11.31
N SER A 70 -10.50 2.67 10.44
CA SER A 70 -10.19 4.09 10.62
C SER A 70 -10.74 4.71 11.92
N TYR A 71 -11.74 4.08 12.52
CA TYR A 71 -12.47 4.55 13.70
C TYR A 71 -12.33 3.65 14.95
N SER A 72 -11.64 2.51 14.87
CA SER A 72 -11.52 1.57 15.98
C SER A 72 -10.09 1.09 16.23
N LYS A 73 -9.78 0.80 17.49
CA LYS A 73 -8.57 0.03 17.82
C LYS A 73 -8.78 -1.41 17.37
N SER A 74 -7.70 -2.18 17.25
CA SER A 74 -7.79 -3.62 17.02
C SER A 74 -8.64 -4.25 18.10
N ASP A 75 -9.83 -4.70 17.72
CA ASP A 75 -10.77 -5.35 18.60
C ASP A 75 -10.67 -6.87 18.41
N ILE A 76 -11.00 -7.61 19.47
CA ILE A 76 -11.10 -9.07 19.41
C ILE A 76 -12.58 -9.41 19.43
N THR A 77 -13.05 -10.06 18.36
CA THR A 77 -14.44 -10.50 18.24
C THR A 77 -14.54 -12.00 18.38
N LEU A 78 -15.46 -12.42 19.24
CA LEU A 78 -15.86 -13.82 19.39
C LEU A 78 -17.09 -14.07 18.54
N VAL A 79 -17.01 -15.02 17.61
CA VAL A 79 -18.13 -15.41 16.76
C VAL A 79 -18.36 -16.92 16.82
N SER A 80 -19.61 -17.35 16.86
CA SER A 80 -19.92 -18.77 16.68
C SER A 80 -19.66 -19.16 15.23
N SER A 81 -18.91 -20.23 15.02
CA SER A 81 -18.66 -20.80 13.69
C SER A 81 -19.95 -21.14 12.93
N SER A 82 -21.04 -21.46 13.65
CA SER A 82 -22.35 -21.70 13.04
C SER A 82 -22.98 -20.46 12.40
N GLN A 83 -22.50 -19.26 12.74
CA GLN A 83 -22.97 -18.02 12.17
C GLN A 83 -22.27 -17.68 10.86
N VAL A 84 -21.13 -18.31 10.56
CA VAL A 84 -20.33 -18.05 9.36
C VAL A 84 -20.93 -18.79 8.18
N VAL A 85 -21.28 -18.05 7.12
CA VAL A 85 -21.87 -18.60 5.90
C VAL A 85 -20.89 -18.60 4.72
N ALA A 86 -19.85 -17.77 4.77
CA ALA A 86 -18.77 -17.77 3.79
C ALA A 86 -17.44 -17.34 4.41
N ILE A 87 -16.35 -17.88 3.86
CA ILE A 87 -14.98 -17.48 4.17
C ILE A 87 -14.32 -17.03 2.86
N THR A 88 -13.80 -15.81 2.86
CA THR A 88 -12.99 -15.30 1.75
C THR A 88 -11.56 -15.11 2.25
N LEU A 89 -10.62 -15.85 1.65
CA LEU A 89 -9.19 -15.63 1.85
C LEU A 89 -8.77 -14.39 1.04
N VAL A 90 -8.19 -13.41 1.72
CA VAL A 90 -7.66 -12.24 1.03
C VAL A 90 -6.27 -12.58 0.50
N GLU A 91 -5.97 -12.20 -0.75
CA GLU A 91 -4.63 -12.37 -1.30
C GLU A 91 -3.66 -11.34 -0.71
N PRO A 92 -2.38 -11.71 -0.44
CA PRO A 92 -1.39 -10.77 0.09
C PRO A 92 -1.17 -9.51 -0.77
N SER A 93 -1.29 -9.64 -2.09
CA SER A 93 -1.25 -8.52 -3.05
C SER A 93 -2.43 -7.55 -2.89
N HIS A 94 -3.53 -8.00 -2.29
CA HIS A 94 -4.73 -7.23 -2.03
C HIS A 94 -4.83 -6.76 -0.58
N TYR A 95 -4.00 -7.26 0.35
CA TYR A 95 -3.97 -6.81 1.74
C TYR A 95 -3.97 -5.28 1.84
N LEU A 96 -3.11 -4.59 1.08
CA LEU A 96 -3.05 -3.13 1.10
C LEU A 96 -4.33 -2.44 0.63
N LYS A 97 -5.14 -3.05 -0.25
CA LYS A 97 -6.45 -2.53 -0.66
C LYS A 97 -7.55 -2.77 0.39
N PHE A 98 -7.35 -3.77 1.27
CA PHE A 98 -8.26 -4.06 2.38
C PHE A 98 -7.89 -3.27 3.65
N PHE A 99 -6.59 -3.01 3.88
CA PHE A 99 -6.06 -2.16 4.96
C PHE A 99 -6.11 -0.66 4.63
N ALA A 100 -6.04 -0.29 3.35
CA ALA A 100 -6.41 1.03 2.87
C ALA A 100 -7.87 0.95 2.44
N ALA A 101 -8.79 1.14 3.38
CA ALA A 101 -10.19 1.35 3.05
C ALA A 101 -10.31 2.35 1.88
N PRO A 102 -11.23 2.16 0.91
CA PRO A 102 -11.54 3.16 -0.11
C PRO A 102 -12.05 4.49 0.47
N GLU A 103 -12.28 4.56 1.78
CA GLU A 103 -12.75 5.75 2.50
C GLU A 103 -11.64 6.51 3.24
N ASN A 104 -10.41 6.00 3.23
CA ASN A 104 -9.22 6.63 3.81
C ASN A 104 -8.25 7.15 2.75
N THR A 105 -8.74 7.58 1.58
CA THR A 105 -7.98 8.54 0.79
C THR A 105 -7.88 9.80 1.64
N VAL A 106 -6.72 10.03 2.27
CA VAL A 106 -6.37 11.34 2.83
C VAL A 106 -6.77 12.36 1.77
N ILE A 107 -7.81 13.16 2.06
CA ILE A 107 -8.33 14.11 1.10
C ILE A 107 -7.28 15.22 0.99
N VAL A 108 -6.36 15.05 0.05
CA VAL A 108 -5.33 16.04 -0.21
C VAL A 108 -5.95 17.16 -1.03
N GLY A 109 -6.05 18.33 -0.42
CA GLY A 109 -6.51 19.53 -1.10
C GLY A 109 -5.50 19.99 -2.15
N SER A 110 -5.96 20.67 -3.20
CA SER A 110 -5.06 21.24 -4.21
C SER A 110 -4.05 22.22 -3.60
N LEU A 111 -4.43 22.95 -2.55
CA LEU A 111 -3.53 23.85 -1.81
C LEU A 111 -2.43 23.10 -1.06
N GLU A 112 -2.75 21.96 -0.46
CA GLU A 112 -1.77 21.12 0.22
C GLU A 112 -0.75 20.58 -0.77
N LEU A 113 -1.21 20.07 -1.92
CA LEU A 113 -0.33 19.59 -2.98
C LEU A 113 0.55 20.73 -3.54
N LYS A 114 0.00 21.93 -3.75
CA LYS A 114 0.78 23.12 -4.16
C LYS A 114 1.85 23.50 -3.14
N ARG A 115 1.58 23.36 -1.84
CA ARG A 115 2.57 23.62 -0.78
C ARG A 115 3.66 22.56 -0.79
N ALA A 116 3.30 21.28 -0.89
CA ALA A 116 4.25 20.18 -0.96
C ALA A 116 5.20 20.34 -2.15
N VAL A 117 4.68 20.65 -3.34
CA VAL A 117 5.50 20.94 -4.52
C VAL A 117 6.53 22.03 -4.24
N LYS A 118 6.11 23.18 -3.70
CA LYS A 118 7.03 24.30 -3.40
C LYS A 118 8.08 23.93 -2.35
N ASN A 119 7.70 23.17 -1.32
CA ASN A 119 8.62 22.74 -0.28
C ASN A 119 9.66 21.76 -0.86
N THR A 120 9.20 20.80 -1.67
CA THR A 120 10.07 19.83 -2.33
C THR A 120 10.99 20.50 -3.35
N GLU A 121 10.55 21.49 -4.12
CA GLU A 121 11.42 22.28 -5.00
C GLU A 121 12.56 22.94 -4.20
N ALA A 122 12.25 23.55 -3.06
CA ALA A 122 13.25 24.19 -2.21
C ALA A 122 14.21 23.18 -1.55
N GLU A 123 13.74 21.98 -1.21
CA GLU A 123 14.61 20.91 -0.71
C GLU A 123 15.52 20.35 -1.80
N LEU A 124 14.98 20.07 -2.99
CA LEU A 124 15.77 19.62 -4.14
C LEU A 124 16.80 20.67 -4.55
N GLU A 125 16.49 21.96 -4.47
CA GLU A 125 17.46 23.03 -4.72
C GLU A 125 18.61 23.00 -3.71
N LYS A 126 18.36 22.66 -2.44
CA LYS A 126 19.44 22.51 -1.44
C LYS A 126 20.31 21.27 -1.71
N ILE A 127 19.70 20.17 -2.11
CA ILE A 127 20.36 18.89 -2.37
C ILE A 127 21.20 18.98 -3.64
N VAL A 128 20.56 19.39 -4.73
CA VAL A 128 21.16 19.46 -6.05
C VAL A 128 22.00 20.71 -6.19
N GLY A 129 21.64 21.83 -5.57
CA GLY A 129 22.32 23.13 -5.71
C GLY A 129 21.89 23.94 -6.92
N GLU A 130 20.86 23.49 -7.64
CA GLU A 130 20.18 24.21 -8.72
C GLU A 130 18.67 23.99 -8.62
N LYS A 131 17.90 24.96 -9.10
CA LYS A 131 16.45 24.88 -9.08
C LYS A 131 15.94 23.80 -10.05
N ILE A 132 15.26 22.79 -9.51
CA ILE A 132 14.45 21.83 -10.27
C ILE A 132 12.99 22.27 -10.19
N GLN A 133 12.31 22.37 -11.33
CA GLN A 133 10.92 22.83 -11.40
C GLN A 133 9.93 21.68 -11.53
N PHE A 134 8.80 21.75 -10.83
CA PHE A 134 7.70 20.82 -11.03
C PHE A 134 6.71 21.35 -12.07
N LEU A 135 6.50 20.59 -13.13
CA LEU A 135 5.54 20.88 -14.19
C LEU A 135 4.21 20.15 -13.93
N LEU A 136 3.52 20.52 -12.86
CA LEU A 136 2.28 19.86 -12.42
C LEU A 136 1.07 20.77 -12.56
N ASN A 137 0.03 20.30 -13.25
CA ASN A 137 -1.29 20.91 -13.18
C ASN A 137 -2.08 20.33 -12.00
N VAL A 138 -1.78 20.84 -10.80
CA VAL A 138 -2.35 20.36 -9.53
C VAL A 138 -3.88 20.35 -9.53
N ASP A 139 -4.50 21.35 -10.16
CA ASP A 139 -5.96 21.51 -10.18
C ASP A 139 -6.65 20.51 -11.12
N ALA A 140 -5.91 19.90 -12.05
CA ALA A 140 -6.43 18.88 -12.97
C ALA A 140 -6.44 17.46 -12.40
N PHE A 141 -5.78 17.22 -11.26
CA PHE A 141 -5.74 15.88 -10.67
C PHE A 141 -7.05 15.52 -9.96
N PRO A 142 -7.61 14.32 -10.22
CA PRO A 142 -8.73 13.77 -9.45
C PRO A 142 -8.37 13.66 -7.97
N GLU A 143 -9.31 13.98 -7.08
CA GLU A 143 -9.09 13.95 -5.62
C GLU A 143 -8.59 12.59 -5.12
N SER A 144 -9.14 11.50 -5.68
CA SER A 144 -8.75 10.13 -5.36
C SER A 144 -7.27 9.80 -5.63
N SER A 145 -6.60 10.58 -6.48
CA SER A 145 -5.20 10.36 -6.86
C SER A 145 -4.21 11.31 -6.17
N ARG A 146 -4.70 12.38 -5.52
CA ARG A 146 -3.82 13.43 -4.96
C ARG A 146 -2.98 12.94 -3.80
N SER A 147 -3.47 11.98 -3.01
CA SER A 147 -2.70 11.33 -1.94
C SER A 147 -1.49 10.58 -2.48
N ASP A 148 -1.66 9.83 -3.57
CA ASP A 148 -0.57 9.08 -4.22
C ASP A 148 0.46 10.02 -4.86
N ILE A 149 0.00 11.11 -5.46
CA ILE A 149 0.88 12.15 -6.02
C ILE A 149 1.68 12.82 -4.90
N LEU A 150 1.02 13.23 -3.81
CA LEU A 150 1.66 13.84 -2.65
C LEU A 150 2.73 12.91 -2.08
N ARG A 151 2.39 11.63 -1.91
CA ARG A 151 3.30 10.61 -1.43
C ARG A 151 4.53 10.47 -2.34
N THR A 152 4.32 10.44 -3.65
CA THR A 152 5.41 10.37 -4.65
C THR A 152 6.31 11.60 -4.55
N ILE A 153 5.75 12.80 -4.45
CA ILE A 153 6.50 14.06 -4.28
C ILE A 153 7.40 13.99 -3.04
N ASN A 154 6.86 13.50 -1.92
CA ASN A 154 7.58 13.42 -0.65
C ASN A 154 8.74 12.40 -0.67
N PHE A 155 8.79 11.47 -1.63
CA PHE A 155 9.92 10.55 -1.77
C PHE A 155 11.12 11.18 -2.46
N LEU A 156 10.89 12.17 -3.33
CA LEU A 156 11.91 12.70 -4.24
C LEU A 156 13.13 13.29 -3.51
N PRO A 157 12.99 14.09 -2.43
CA PRO A 157 14.16 14.62 -1.71
C PRO A 157 15.12 13.52 -1.27
N ALA A 158 14.62 12.50 -0.58
CA ALA A 158 15.45 11.42 -0.07
C ALA A 158 16.03 10.53 -1.18
N ILE A 159 15.35 10.42 -2.32
CA ILE A 159 15.91 9.75 -3.51
C ILE A 159 17.08 10.58 -4.06
N PHE A 160 16.88 11.87 -4.28
CA PHE A 160 17.91 12.76 -4.82
C PHE A 160 19.11 12.93 -3.87
N GLU A 161 18.91 12.89 -2.56
CA GLU A 161 20.02 12.82 -1.59
C GLU A 161 20.91 11.60 -1.83
N THR A 162 20.29 10.46 -2.15
CA THR A 162 21.04 9.22 -2.46
C THR A 162 21.74 9.34 -3.81
N LEU A 163 21.06 9.85 -4.84
CA LEU A 163 21.62 10.02 -6.19
C LEU A 163 22.74 11.05 -6.28
N THR A 164 22.77 12.01 -5.35
CA THR A 164 23.74 13.12 -5.32
C THR A 164 24.71 13.04 -4.14
N ALA A 165 24.84 11.84 -3.56
CA ALA A 165 25.73 11.56 -2.43
C ALA A 165 27.21 11.81 -2.77
N ASP A 166 27.61 11.63 -4.03
CA ASP A 166 28.93 11.96 -4.54
C ASP A 166 28.91 13.11 -5.56
N GLU A 167 30.08 13.69 -5.84
CA GLU A 167 30.20 14.83 -6.76
C GLU A 167 29.84 14.49 -8.22
N LEU A 168 30.01 13.24 -8.63
CA LEU A 168 29.77 12.79 -10.00
C LEU A 168 28.27 12.65 -10.24
N GLY A 169 27.55 11.96 -9.35
CA GLY A 169 26.09 11.86 -9.34
C GLY A 169 25.44 13.24 -9.28
N ARG A 170 25.98 14.14 -8.43
CA ARG A 170 25.51 15.54 -8.39
C ARG A 170 25.66 16.26 -9.72
N LYS A 171 26.80 16.11 -10.41
CA LYS A 171 27.01 16.73 -11.73
C LYS A 171 26.06 16.18 -12.78
N ILE A 172 25.86 14.86 -12.82
CA ILE A 172 24.97 14.19 -13.77
C ILE A 172 23.53 14.65 -13.55
N VAL A 173 23.03 14.61 -12.32
CA VAL A 173 21.67 15.07 -12.01
C VAL A 173 21.48 16.53 -12.42
N ARG A 174 22.43 17.42 -12.11
CA ARG A 174 22.38 18.84 -12.54
C ARG A 174 22.31 19.02 -14.04
N SER A 175 23.07 18.24 -14.82
CA SER A 175 23.09 18.38 -16.28
C SER A 175 21.88 17.77 -16.96
N THR A 176 21.28 16.76 -16.34
CA THR A 176 20.29 15.90 -17.01
C THR A 176 18.87 16.15 -16.53
N ILE A 177 18.63 16.62 -15.30
CA ILE A 177 17.27 16.86 -14.79
C ILE A 177 17.11 18.34 -14.40
N LYS A 178 16.23 19.04 -15.12
CA LYS A 178 15.81 20.42 -14.81
C LYS A 178 14.36 20.50 -14.38
N ASN A 179 13.52 19.59 -14.89
CA ASN A 179 12.10 19.58 -14.62
C ASN A 179 11.65 18.19 -14.14
N ILE A 180 10.63 18.16 -13.30
CA ILE A 180 9.95 16.94 -12.89
C ILE A 180 8.47 17.08 -13.24
N GLN A 181 7.93 16.10 -13.95
CA GLN A 181 6.52 16.02 -14.28
C GLN A 181 5.96 14.71 -13.71
N ILE A 182 4.88 14.80 -12.93
CA ILE A 182 4.16 13.65 -12.39
C ILE A 182 2.79 13.61 -13.05
N THR A 183 2.38 12.44 -13.52
CA THR A 183 1.06 12.21 -14.12
C THR A 183 0.46 10.91 -13.62
N VAL A 184 -0.87 10.84 -13.59
CA VAL A 184 -1.58 9.60 -13.23
C VAL A 184 -1.78 8.77 -14.50
N ALA A 185 -1.36 7.51 -14.47
CA ALA A 185 -1.40 6.59 -15.60
C ALA A 185 -1.90 5.20 -15.18
N THR A 186 -2.04 4.29 -16.15
CA THR A 186 -2.43 2.89 -15.93
C THR A 186 -1.24 2.00 -15.56
N THR A 187 -0.02 2.51 -15.65
CA THR A 187 1.22 1.80 -15.34
C THR A 187 2.23 2.74 -14.70
N ASN A 188 3.13 2.18 -13.90
CA ASN A 188 4.25 2.92 -13.34
C ASN A 188 5.40 2.97 -14.33
N VAL A 189 5.63 4.13 -14.95
CA VAL A 189 6.70 4.32 -15.94
C VAL A 189 7.47 5.59 -15.61
N ILE A 190 8.79 5.51 -15.65
CA ILE A 190 9.67 6.66 -15.45
C ILE A 190 10.51 6.82 -16.70
N THR A 191 10.49 8.02 -17.28
CA THR A 191 11.28 8.35 -18.47
C THR A 191 11.93 9.70 -18.33
N LEU A 192 13.05 9.90 -19.04
CA LEU A 192 13.77 11.16 -19.08
C LEU A 192 13.79 11.66 -20.53
N LYS A 193 13.17 12.80 -20.79
CA LYS A 193 13.11 13.43 -22.11
C LYS A 193 13.39 14.92 -21.96
N GLU A 194 14.31 15.46 -22.76
CA GLU A 194 14.57 16.90 -22.82
C GLU A 194 14.76 17.55 -21.43
N GLN A 195 15.57 16.90 -20.59
CA GLN A 195 15.82 17.28 -19.19
C GLN A 195 14.60 17.29 -18.25
N THR A 196 13.50 16.66 -18.66
CA THR A 196 12.29 16.49 -17.89
C THR A 196 12.15 15.04 -17.48
N LEU A 197 12.17 14.80 -16.16
CA LEU A 197 11.90 13.50 -15.58
C LEU A 197 10.37 13.32 -15.46
N HIS A 198 9.82 12.45 -16.30
CA HIS A 198 8.41 12.10 -16.27
C HIS A 198 8.20 10.89 -15.36
N LEU A 199 7.41 11.05 -14.30
CA LEU A 199 6.93 9.99 -13.44
C LEU A 199 5.44 9.75 -13.72
N GLU A 200 5.16 8.71 -14.48
CA GLU A 200 3.82 8.16 -14.62
C GLU A 200 3.56 7.25 -13.43
N ILE A 201 2.58 7.61 -12.60
CA ILE A 201 2.21 6.85 -11.41
C ILE A 201 0.86 6.16 -11.59
N LEU A 202 0.81 4.89 -11.24
CA LEU A 202 -0.42 4.12 -11.12
C LEU A 202 -1.13 4.50 -9.83
N SER A 203 -2.37 4.99 -9.95
CA SER A 203 -3.25 5.26 -8.82
C SER A 203 -4.51 4.38 -8.91
N PRO A 204 -4.93 3.68 -7.83
CA PRO A 204 -4.33 3.71 -6.48
C PRO A 204 -2.98 2.98 -6.41
N LEU A 205 -2.02 3.56 -5.68
CA LEU A 205 -0.74 2.90 -5.41
C LEU A 205 -0.95 1.68 -4.50
N SER A 206 -0.62 0.49 -5.02
CA SER A 206 -0.70 -0.77 -4.28
C SER A 206 0.66 -1.27 -3.78
N ILE A 207 1.71 -0.44 -3.90
CA ILE A 207 3.08 -0.78 -3.57
C ILE A 207 3.44 -0.21 -2.19
N LEU A 208 4.17 -1.02 -1.39
CA LEU A 208 4.72 -0.58 -0.10
C LEU A 208 5.68 0.60 -0.27
N GLU A 209 5.74 1.49 0.73
CA GLU A 209 6.52 2.72 0.66
C GLU A 209 7.98 2.52 0.27
N ALA A 210 8.67 1.65 1.03
CA ALA A 210 10.08 1.39 0.82
C ALA A 210 10.35 0.77 -0.56
N LYS A 211 9.44 -0.09 -1.03
CA LYS A 211 9.54 -0.70 -2.36
C LYS A 211 9.32 0.33 -3.46
N GLU A 212 8.39 1.25 -3.27
CA GLU A 212 8.11 2.30 -4.25
C GLU A 212 9.24 3.32 -4.32
N LYS A 213 9.80 3.73 -3.17
CA LYS A 213 10.98 4.60 -3.11
C LYS A 213 12.18 3.98 -3.82
N GLU A 214 12.49 2.71 -3.56
CA GLU A 214 13.59 2.02 -4.24
C GLU A 214 13.32 1.86 -5.74
N ARG A 215 12.08 1.52 -6.14
CA ARG A 215 11.68 1.43 -7.55
C ARG A 215 11.94 2.73 -8.29
N ILE A 216 11.50 3.87 -7.73
CA ILE A 216 11.69 5.18 -8.34
C ILE A 216 13.19 5.51 -8.43
N LYS A 217 13.93 5.29 -7.34
CA LYS A 217 15.38 5.51 -7.31
C LYS A 217 16.10 4.71 -8.39
N THR A 218 15.95 3.39 -8.44
CA THR A 218 16.62 2.53 -9.43
C THR A 218 16.22 2.90 -10.86
N ALA A 219 14.98 3.31 -11.09
CA ALA A 219 14.54 3.75 -12.41
C ALA A 219 15.22 5.06 -12.82
N ILE A 220 15.40 6.02 -11.91
CA ILE A 220 16.14 7.26 -12.20
C ILE A 220 17.62 6.96 -12.44
N GLU A 221 18.25 6.10 -11.63
CA GLU A 221 19.65 5.68 -11.81
C GLU A 221 19.92 5.11 -13.20
N ASN A 222 19.00 4.30 -13.73
CA ASN A 222 19.13 3.70 -15.06
C ASN A 222 18.95 4.71 -16.22
N LEU A 223 18.44 5.91 -15.95
CA LEU A 223 18.19 6.95 -16.95
C LEU A 223 19.27 8.05 -16.97
N LEU A 224 20.15 8.07 -15.96
CA LEU A 224 21.23 9.04 -15.79
C LEU A 224 22.56 8.49 -16.33
#